data_AF-A0A961ZEL2-F1
#
_entry.id   AF-A0A961ZEL2-F1
#
_cell.length_a   1.000
_cell.length_b   1.000
_cell.length_c   1.000
_cell.angle_alpha   90.00
_cell.angle_beta   90.00
_cell.angle_gamma   90.00
#
_symmetry.space_group_name_H-M   'P 1'
#
loop_
_entity.id
_entity.type
_entity.pdbx_description
1 polymer ?
#
loop_
_entity_poly.entity_id
_entity_poly.type
_entity_poly.pdbx_seq_one_letter_code
_entity_poly.pdbx_strand_id
1 'polypeptide(L)'
;MLYLPEILNRHNLFLALNGLNKPTPTFSDLKEAIINHGSDAFQRMERIRGLNERILVEFSLFADQMHLISEERVVFASQSMGSILTEISPFFATLRVLQNKILALISAWESVRLPSSMSDLCKKPEKYNLSVEARQLIQKYWETSGKHIKFYRDIDQHNFSRTDLTSRYFVRFVPELVTYIELPDYQATRNESAFTYDNKINALEFLDEAAYQIHELIENLAKSYGATPTPHRDSVRLDQLGELVPRRYRTIAVMYESRVQHVGDKNVLNIKALRIDQNEDGKMTLQQMTLDDDQLKKASSLYGIAGDRRPDAE
;
A
#
# COMPACT_ATOMS: atom_id res chain seq x y z
N MET A 1 10.09 -8.98 0.13
CA MET A 1 9.67 -7.57 0.27
C MET A 1 10.46 -6.80 -0.77
N LEU A 2 9.78 -6.30 -1.80
CA LEU A 2 10.41 -5.52 -2.87
C LEU A 2 10.96 -4.21 -2.27
N TYR A 3 12.12 -3.74 -2.75
CA TYR A 3 12.67 -2.44 -2.35
C TYR A 3 11.72 -1.31 -2.76
N LEU A 4 11.62 -0.26 -1.94
CA LEU A 4 10.59 0.79 -2.06
C LEU A 4 10.56 1.46 -3.46
N PRO A 5 11.68 2.05 -3.94
CA PRO A 5 11.80 2.52 -5.32
C PRO A 5 11.41 1.49 -6.38
N GLU A 6 11.70 0.22 -6.17
CA GLU A 6 11.37 -0.81 -7.16
C GLU A 6 9.87 -1.09 -7.23
N ILE A 7 9.17 -1.18 -6.10
CA ILE A 7 7.69 -1.25 -6.10
C ILE A 7 7.13 -0.07 -6.87
N LEU A 8 7.60 1.13 -6.53
CA LEU A 8 7.10 2.34 -7.15
C LEU A 8 7.36 2.37 -8.65
N ASN A 9 8.57 2.04 -9.08
CA ASN A 9 8.93 2.01 -10.50
C ASN A 9 8.19 0.91 -11.26
N ARG A 10 8.06 -0.29 -10.70
CA ARG A 10 7.38 -1.43 -11.33
C ARG A 10 5.91 -1.13 -11.63
N HIS A 11 5.26 -0.42 -10.72
CA HIS A 11 3.84 -0.07 -10.83
C HIS A 11 3.62 1.35 -11.36
N ASN A 12 4.65 2.05 -11.82
CA ASN A 12 4.61 3.45 -12.29
C ASN A 12 3.99 4.43 -11.28
N LEU A 13 4.25 4.21 -9.99
CA LEU A 13 3.66 4.97 -8.89
C LEU A 13 4.48 6.21 -8.55
N PHE A 14 3.81 7.36 -8.47
CA PHE A 14 4.38 8.63 -8.00
C PHE A 14 5.61 9.12 -8.78
N LEU A 15 5.72 8.74 -10.07
CA LEU A 15 6.83 9.14 -10.94
C LEU A 15 6.82 10.65 -11.22
N ALA A 16 5.67 11.26 -11.50
CA ALA A 16 5.62 12.71 -11.70
C ALA A 16 5.85 13.45 -10.39
N LEU A 17 5.31 12.95 -9.27
CA LEU A 17 5.61 13.52 -7.96
C LEU A 17 7.12 13.48 -7.70
N ASN A 18 7.80 12.37 -8.00
CA ASN A 18 9.23 12.25 -7.81
C ASN A 18 10.03 13.28 -8.63
N GLY A 19 9.63 13.52 -9.88
CA GLY A 19 10.21 14.54 -10.76
C GLY A 19 9.88 15.98 -10.37
N LEU A 20 8.93 16.20 -9.45
CA LEU A 20 8.59 17.52 -8.94
C LEU A 20 9.68 18.00 -7.97
N ASN A 21 10.30 19.13 -8.32
CA ASN A 21 11.41 19.70 -7.56
C ASN A 21 11.10 21.15 -7.18
N LYS A 22 11.16 21.44 -5.87
CA LYS A 22 11.16 22.81 -5.32
C LYS A 22 12.31 22.92 -4.33
N PRO A 23 13.13 23.99 -4.39
CA PRO A 23 14.33 24.12 -3.55
C PRO A 23 13.97 24.58 -2.13
N THR A 24 13.04 23.90 -1.45
CA THR A 24 12.72 24.17 -0.04
C THR A 24 12.75 22.85 0.77
N PRO A 25 13.41 22.83 1.94
CA PRO A 25 13.48 21.62 2.78
C PRO A 25 12.10 21.07 3.12
N THR A 26 11.17 21.94 3.52
CA THR A 26 9.78 21.57 3.85
C THR A 26 9.07 20.87 2.70
N PHE A 27 9.30 21.29 1.44
CA PHE A 27 8.68 20.64 0.30
C PHE A 27 9.26 19.24 0.06
N SER A 28 10.59 19.10 0.18
CA SER A 28 11.27 17.81 0.07
C SER A 28 10.74 16.81 1.11
N ASP A 29 10.62 17.23 2.36
CA ASP A 29 10.13 16.38 3.45
C ASP A 29 8.67 15.97 3.24
N LEU A 30 7.82 16.88 2.75
CA LEU A 30 6.42 16.58 2.42
C LEU A 30 6.30 15.62 1.24
N LYS A 31 7.11 15.82 0.19
CA LYS A 31 7.19 14.93 -0.97
C LYS A 31 7.56 13.51 -0.51
N GLU A 32 8.62 13.40 0.28
CA GLU A 32 9.10 12.13 0.80
C GLU A 32 8.04 11.46 1.70
N ALA A 33 7.38 12.22 2.56
CA ALA A 33 6.29 11.68 3.38
C ALA A 33 5.13 11.14 2.54
N ILE A 34 4.75 11.81 1.44
CA ILE A 34 3.70 11.33 0.53
C ILE A 34 4.16 10.05 -0.16
N ILE A 35 5.39 9.97 -0.65
CA ILE A 35 5.93 8.77 -1.28
C ILE A 35 5.93 7.60 -0.29
N ASN A 36 6.35 7.81 0.95
CA ASN A 36 6.38 6.78 1.99
C ASN A 36 4.97 6.26 2.34
N HIS A 37 4.02 7.16 2.60
CA HIS A 37 2.64 6.75 2.89
C HIS A 37 1.94 6.14 1.68
N GLY A 38 2.22 6.65 0.47
CA GLY A 38 1.70 6.11 -0.77
C GLY A 38 2.15 4.67 -0.93
N SER A 39 3.43 4.44 -0.70
CA SER A 39 4.00 3.10 -0.77
C SER A 39 3.46 2.15 0.29
N ASP A 40 3.23 2.60 1.53
CA ASP A 40 2.55 1.79 2.55
C ASP A 40 1.15 1.37 2.07
N ALA A 41 0.38 2.29 1.48
CA ALA A 41 -0.92 1.98 0.88
C ALA A 41 -0.81 0.90 -0.21
N PHE A 42 0.11 1.04 -1.14
CA PHE A 42 0.29 0.05 -2.22
C PHE A 42 0.85 -1.30 -1.71
N GLN A 43 1.72 -1.31 -0.69
CA GLN A 43 2.17 -2.55 -0.07
C GLN A 43 1.04 -3.30 0.64
N ARG A 44 0.12 -2.57 1.30
CA ARG A 44 -1.09 -3.15 1.91
C ARG A 44 -2.03 -3.71 0.86
N MET A 45 -2.24 -2.97 -0.23
CA MET A 45 -3.02 -3.44 -1.38
C MET A 45 -2.49 -4.77 -1.93
N GLU A 46 -1.18 -4.88 -2.17
CA GLU A 46 -0.55 -6.12 -2.63
C GLU A 46 -0.66 -7.26 -1.61
N ARG A 47 -0.52 -6.94 -0.31
CA ARG A 47 -0.73 -7.93 0.76
C ARG A 47 -2.17 -8.44 0.79
N ILE A 48 -3.14 -7.53 0.68
CA ILE A 48 -4.56 -7.88 0.63
C ILE A 48 -4.87 -8.73 -0.59
N ARG A 49 -4.34 -8.41 -1.77
CA ARG A 49 -4.49 -9.23 -2.98
C ARG A 49 -3.94 -10.64 -2.78
N GLY A 50 -2.72 -10.77 -2.25
CA GLY A 50 -2.13 -12.08 -1.96
C GLY A 50 -2.87 -12.88 -0.88
N LEU A 51 -3.44 -12.21 0.13
CA LEU A 51 -4.29 -12.85 1.13
C LEU A 51 -5.64 -13.28 0.52
N ASN A 52 -6.21 -12.47 -0.37
CA ASN A 52 -7.46 -12.78 -1.05
C ASN A 52 -7.31 -14.04 -1.90
N GLU A 53 -6.24 -14.13 -2.69
CA GLU A 53 -5.92 -15.34 -3.46
C GLU A 53 -5.83 -16.59 -2.56
N ARG A 54 -5.18 -16.47 -1.39
CA ARG A 54 -5.10 -17.56 -0.41
C ARG A 54 -6.47 -17.96 0.13
N ILE A 55 -7.35 -17.01 0.44
CA ILE A 55 -8.72 -17.31 0.88
C ILE A 55 -9.46 -18.13 -0.16
N LEU A 56 -9.36 -17.74 -1.44
CA LEU A 56 -10.03 -18.47 -2.52
C LEU A 56 -9.47 -19.90 -2.67
N VAL A 57 -8.14 -20.06 -2.54
CA VAL A 57 -7.50 -21.39 -2.52
C VAL A 57 -7.95 -22.20 -1.31
N GLU A 58 -7.89 -21.65 -0.10
CA GLU A 58 -8.34 -22.28 1.14
C GLU A 58 -9.80 -22.73 1.04
N PHE A 59 -10.67 -21.88 0.47
CA PHE A 59 -12.08 -22.20 0.24
C PHE A 59 -12.25 -23.33 -0.77
N SER A 60 -11.48 -23.31 -1.87
CA SER A 60 -11.56 -24.31 -2.93
C SER A 60 -11.21 -25.73 -2.48
N LEU A 61 -10.46 -25.89 -1.37
CA LEU A 61 -10.17 -27.19 -0.77
C LEU A 61 -11.43 -27.93 -0.29
N PHE A 62 -12.52 -27.21 -0.10
CA PHE A 62 -13.81 -27.74 0.34
C PHE A 62 -14.88 -27.66 -0.77
N ALA A 63 -14.48 -27.39 -2.02
CA ALA A 63 -15.40 -27.20 -3.14
C ALA A 63 -16.32 -28.41 -3.37
N ASP A 64 -15.82 -29.62 -3.10
CA ASP A 64 -16.57 -30.87 -3.20
C ASP A 64 -17.72 -30.97 -2.18
N GLN A 65 -17.66 -30.23 -1.08
CA GLN A 65 -18.68 -30.18 -0.03
C GLN A 65 -19.65 -29.01 -0.21
N MET A 66 -19.36 -28.06 -1.12
CA MET A 66 -20.19 -26.85 -1.29
C MET A 66 -21.58 -27.14 -1.86
N HIS A 67 -21.79 -28.26 -2.55
CA HIS A 67 -23.11 -28.68 -3.04
C HIS A 67 -24.15 -28.91 -1.92
N LEU A 68 -23.69 -29.02 -0.66
CA LEU A 68 -24.54 -29.17 0.52
C LEU A 68 -25.07 -27.82 1.04
N ILE A 69 -24.56 -26.70 0.53
CA ILE A 69 -24.91 -25.35 0.96
C ILE A 69 -25.96 -24.80 0.00
N SER A 70 -27.07 -24.30 0.55
CA SER A 70 -28.20 -23.79 -0.23
C SER A 70 -28.06 -22.32 -0.62
N GLU A 71 -27.20 -21.61 0.12
CA GLU A 71 -26.94 -20.18 0.02
C GLU A 71 -25.87 -19.88 -1.06
N GLU A 72 -25.89 -18.68 -1.63
CA GLU A 72 -24.93 -18.25 -2.67
C GLU A 72 -23.59 -17.76 -2.09
N ARG A 73 -23.55 -17.56 -0.76
CA ARG A 73 -22.41 -17.05 -0.01
C ARG A 73 -22.40 -17.61 1.40
N VAL A 74 -21.21 -17.74 1.96
CA VAL A 74 -21.02 -18.22 3.34
C VAL A 74 -20.01 -17.36 4.09
N VAL A 75 -20.18 -17.28 5.41
CA VAL A 75 -19.13 -16.74 6.29
C VAL A 75 -17.98 -17.75 6.31
N PHE A 76 -16.82 -17.34 5.80
CA PHE A 76 -15.63 -18.18 5.75
C PHE A 76 -14.57 -17.61 6.67
N ALA A 77 -14.38 -18.25 7.82
CA ALA A 77 -13.38 -17.85 8.81
C ALA A 77 -12.09 -18.64 8.57
N SER A 78 -11.04 -17.94 8.14
CA SER A 78 -9.70 -18.50 7.98
C SER A 78 -8.64 -17.52 8.52
N GLN A 79 -7.39 -18.00 8.67
CA GLN A 79 -6.28 -17.13 9.05
C GLN A 79 -6.07 -16.01 8.02
N SER A 80 -6.21 -16.33 6.72
CA SER A 80 -6.07 -15.36 5.64
C SER A 80 -7.20 -14.32 5.69
N MET A 81 -8.45 -14.73 5.95
CA MET A 81 -9.57 -13.80 6.17
C MET A 81 -9.31 -12.89 7.38
N GLY A 82 -8.96 -13.45 8.53
CA GLY A 82 -8.63 -12.65 9.73
C GLY A 82 -7.52 -11.63 9.46
N SER A 83 -6.51 -12.00 8.66
CA SER A 83 -5.44 -11.09 8.27
C SER A 83 -5.94 -9.94 7.38
N ILE A 84 -6.82 -10.20 6.41
CA ILE A 84 -7.43 -9.14 5.60
C ILE A 84 -8.22 -8.15 6.48
N LEU A 85 -9.07 -8.67 7.37
CA LEU A 85 -9.90 -7.82 8.25
C LEU A 85 -9.03 -6.84 9.05
N THR A 86 -7.86 -7.29 9.53
CA THR A 86 -6.91 -6.44 10.27
C THR A 86 -6.15 -5.41 9.41
N GLU A 87 -6.13 -5.57 8.09
CA GLU A 87 -5.46 -4.64 7.17
C GLU A 87 -6.36 -3.49 6.72
N ILE A 88 -7.68 -3.69 6.71
CA ILE A 88 -8.66 -2.71 6.19
C ILE A 88 -8.60 -1.38 6.95
N SER A 89 -8.69 -1.41 8.28
CA SER A 89 -8.73 -0.19 9.10
C SER A 89 -7.44 0.64 8.97
N PRO A 90 -6.23 0.05 9.10
CA PRO A 90 -4.99 0.77 8.80
C PRO A 90 -4.92 1.33 7.38
N PHE A 91 -5.45 0.60 6.38
CA PHE A 91 -5.41 1.05 4.99
C PHE A 91 -6.26 2.32 4.79
N PHE A 92 -7.50 2.34 5.31
CA PHE A 92 -8.31 3.56 5.34
C PHE A 92 -7.61 4.73 6.02
N ALA A 93 -6.92 4.47 7.14
CA ALA A 93 -6.15 5.48 7.84
C ALA A 93 -4.99 6.03 6.99
N THR A 94 -4.22 5.17 6.32
CA THR A 94 -3.13 5.58 5.43
C THR A 94 -3.65 6.43 4.26
N LEU A 95 -4.73 6.01 3.59
CA LEU A 95 -5.34 6.80 2.52
C LEU A 95 -5.83 8.16 3.02
N ARG A 96 -6.45 8.22 4.20
CA ARG A 96 -6.88 9.47 4.83
C ARG A 96 -5.71 10.40 5.16
N VAL A 97 -4.58 9.87 5.61
CA VAL A 97 -3.35 10.64 5.87
C VAL A 97 -2.81 11.23 4.57
N LEU A 98 -2.75 10.44 3.50
CA LEU A 98 -2.31 10.89 2.18
C LEU A 98 -3.16 12.06 1.68
N GLN A 99 -4.48 11.99 1.77
CA GLN A 99 -5.38 13.09 1.39
C GLN A 99 -4.96 14.42 2.02
N ASN A 100 -4.63 14.41 3.31
CA ASN A 100 -4.27 15.62 4.03
C ASN A 100 -2.84 16.08 3.72
N LYS A 101 -1.90 15.15 3.52
CA LYS A 101 -0.52 15.50 3.15
C LYS A 101 -0.42 16.12 1.76
N ILE A 102 -1.28 15.71 0.82
CA ILE A 102 -1.39 16.35 -0.50
C ILE A 102 -1.70 17.84 -0.34
N LEU A 103 -2.60 18.23 0.56
CA LEU A 103 -2.88 19.65 0.81
C LEU A 103 -1.65 20.40 1.33
N ALA A 104 -0.90 19.81 2.25
CA ALA A 104 0.32 20.43 2.75
C ALA A 104 1.36 20.63 1.62
N LEU A 105 1.49 19.66 0.72
CA LEU A 105 2.37 19.76 -0.45
C LEU A 105 1.93 20.90 -1.39
N ILE A 106 0.63 20.98 -1.72
CA ILE A 106 0.07 22.05 -2.57
C ILE A 106 0.23 23.41 -1.90
N SER A 107 -0.06 23.49 -0.60
CA SER A 107 0.12 24.70 0.21
C SER A 107 1.56 25.20 0.15
N ALA A 108 2.55 24.29 0.24
CA ALA A 108 3.95 24.62 0.10
C ALA A 108 4.32 24.99 -1.35
N TRP A 109 3.69 24.40 -2.36
CA TRP A 109 3.97 24.65 -3.77
C TRP A 109 3.44 26.02 -4.24
N GLU A 110 2.16 26.29 -4.03
CA GLU A 110 1.50 27.53 -4.44
C GLU A 110 1.68 28.68 -3.43
N SER A 111 2.33 28.41 -2.29
CA SER A 111 2.52 29.40 -1.20
C SER A 111 1.19 29.95 -0.66
N VAL A 112 0.16 29.09 -0.59
CA VAL A 112 -1.18 29.42 -0.10
C VAL A 112 -1.48 28.68 1.19
N ARG A 113 -2.26 29.26 2.10
CA ARG A 113 -2.65 28.59 3.36
C ARG A 113 -3.92 27.76 3.14
N LEU A 114 -3.77 26.43 3.10
CA LEU A 114 -4.87 25.46 3.02
C LEU A 114 -5.27 24.95 4.40
N PRO A 115 -6.49 24.38 4.56
CA PRO A 115 -6.84 23.70 5.80
C PRO A 115 -6.06 22.39 5.95
N SER A 116 -5.98 21.86 7.17
CA SER A 116 -5.33 20.57 7.43
C SER A 116 -6.11 19.36 6.91
N SER A 117 -7.36 19.56 6.48
CA SER A 117 -8.29 18.52 6.07
C SER A 117 -8.84 18.79 4.67
N MET A 118 -8.71 17.82 3.77
CA MET A 118 -9.33 17.87 2.44
C MET A 118 -10.85 18.05 2.49
N SER A 119 -11.52 17.47 3.49
CA SER A 119 -12.94 17.68 3.70
C SER A 119 -13.30 19.15 3.94
N ASP A 120 -12.46 19.89 4.66
CA ASP A 120 -12.74 21.30 4.95
C ASP A 120 -12.43 22.20 3.75
N LEU A 121 -11.43 21.83 2.94
CA LEU A 121 -11.18 22.47 1.65
C LEU A 121 -12.39 22.32 0.73
N CYS A 122 -12.89 21.10 0.54
CA CYS A 122 -13.97 20.79 -0.40
C CYS A 122 -15.34 21.33 0.03
N LYS A 123 -15.55 21.70 1.30
CA LYS A 123 -16.75 22.42 1.74
C LYS A 123 -16.81 23.85 1.20
N LYS A 124 -15.66 24.51 1.03
CA LYS A 124 -15.56 25.94 0.63
C LYS A 124 -14.32 26.16 -0.24
N PRO A 125 -14.23 25.53 -1.43
CA PRO A 125 -13.02 25.55 -2.25
C PRO A 125 -12.64 26.97 -2.71
N GLU A 126 -13.63 27.80 -2.99
CA GLU A 126 -13.48 29.20 -3.43
C GLU A 126 -12.83 30.12 -2.39
N LYS A 127 -12.82 29.74 -1.11
CA LYS A 127 -12.18 30.51 -0.04
C LYS A 127 -10.65 30.53 -0.18
N TYR A 128 -10.09 29.56 -0.92
CA TYR A 128 -8.66 29.35 -1.03
C TYR A 128 -8.21 29.78 -2.42
N ASN A 129 -7.14 30.58 -2.47
CA ASN A 129 -6.55 31.11 -3.72
C ASN A 129 -5.75 30.03 -4.47
N LEU A 130 -6.36 28.86 -4.67
CA LEU A 130 -5.79 27.76 -5.44
C LEU A 130 -5.91 28.02 -6.94
N SER A 131 -4.96 27.50 -7.71
CA SER A 131 -5.12 27.40 -9.16
C SER A 131 -6.40 26.64 -9.51
N VAL A 132 -7.06 27.06 -10.60
CA VAL A 132 -8.33 26.46 -11.06
C VAL A 132 -8.15 24.97 -11.33
N GLU A 133 -7.03 24.59 -11.94
CA GLU A 133 -6.70 23.20 -12.26
C GLU A 133 -6.54 22.34 -10.98
N ALA A 134 -5.73 22.78 -10.01
CA ALA A 134 -5.56 22.05 -8.75
C ALA A 134 -6.89 21.90 -7.99
N ARG A 135 -7.71 22.96 -7.98
CA ARG A 135 -9.05 22.92 -7.37
C ARG A 135 -9.95 21.87 -8.03
N GLN A 136 -9.99 21.84 -9.37
CA GLN A 136 -10.79 20.87 -10.12
C GLN A 136 -10.33 19.43 -9.88
N LEU A 137 -9.02 19.18 -9.87
CA LEU A 137 -8.46 17.85 -9.60
C LEU A 137 -8.82 17.37 -8.19
N ILE A 138 -8.65 18.22 -7.17
CA ILE A 138 -9.01 17.89 -5.78
C ILE A 138 -10.51 17.63 -5.65
N GLN A 139 -11.34 18.47 -6.26
CA GLN A 139 -12.79 18.34 -6.15
C GLN A 139 -13.30 17.08 -6.86
N LYS A 140 -12.77 16.77 -8.05
CA LYS A 140 -13.06 15.52 -8.75
C LYS A 140 -12.74 14.32 -7.87
N TYR A 141 -11.51 14.25 -7.34
CA TYR A 141 -11.11 13.16 -6.44
C TYR A 141 -11.98 13.06 -5.19
N TRP A 142 -12.34 14.21 -4.60
CA TRP A 142 -13.16 14.24 -3.39
C TRP A 142 -14.53 13.62 -3.62
N GLU A 143 -15.15 13.92 -4.76
CA GLU A 143 -16.48 13.42 -5.11
C GLU A 143 -16.49 11.95 -5.52
N THR A 144 -15.39 11.44 -6.11
CA THR A 144 -15.29 10.03 -6.52
C THR A 144 -14.91 9.13 -5.35
N SER A 145 -13.77 9.39 -4.68
CA SER A 145 -13.29 8.54 -3.58
C SER A 145 -13.22 9.26 -2.24
N GLY A 146 -12.81 10.53 -2.24
CA GLY A 146 -12.25 11.17 -1.06
C GLY A 146 -13.21 11.21 0.13
N LYS A 147 -14.49 11.52 -0.14
CA LYS A 147 -15.56 11.55 0.86
C LYS A 147 -15.89 10.17 1.44
N HIS A 148 -15.81 9.12 0.62
CA HIS A 148 -16.08 7.73 1.02
C HIS A 148 -14.97 7.21 1.94
N ILE A 149 -13.70 7.43 1.58
CA ILE A 149 -12.54 7.09 2.42
C ILE A 149 -12.68 7.73 3.80
N LYS A 150 -13.03 9.03 3.85
CA LYS A 150 -13.27 9.72 5.13
C LYS A 150 -14.42 9.10 5.90
N PHE A 151 -15.53 8.80 5.23
CA PHE A 151 -16.72 8.21 5.87
C PHE A 151 -16.39 6.87 6.52
N TYR A 152 -15.80 5.94 5.79
CA TYR A 152 -15.44 4.62 6.31
C TYR A 152 -14.41 4.68 7.43
N ARG A 153 -13.37 5.51 7.28
CA ARG A 153 -12.40 5.77 8.36
C ARG A 153 -13.09 6.33 9.61
N ASP A 154 -14.04 7.25 9.46
CA ASP A 154 -14.75 7.83 10.59
C ASP A 154 -15.65 6.81 11.29
N ILE A 155 -16.28 5.89 10.55
CA ILE A 155 -17.02 4.75 11.15
C ILE A 155 -16.06 3.90 11.97
N ASP A 156 -14.97 3.45 11.35
CA ASP A 156 -13.96 2.61 11.97
C ASP A 156 -13.43 3.22 13.28
N GLN A 157 -13.06 4.49 13.28
CA GLN A 157 -12.44 5.12 14.46
C GLN A 157 -13.41 5.55 15.56
N HIS A 158 -14.68 5.81 15.25
CA HIS A 158 -15.61 6.41 16.20
C HIS A 158 -16.75 5.49 16.65
N ASN A 159 -17.01 4.40 15.92
CA ASN A 159 -18.09 3.45 16.22
C ASN A 159 -17.58 2.08 16.71
N PHE A 160 -16.32 2.01 17.17
CA PHE A 160 -15.60 0.80 17.61
C PHE A 160 -16.36 -0.11 18.59
N SER A 161 -17.34 0.41 19.33
CA SER A 161 -18.08 -0.35 20.35
C SER A 161 -19.35 -1.03 19.85
N ARG A 162 -19.82 -0.74 18.61
CA ARG A 162 -21.09 -1.28 18.12
C ARG A 162 -21.07 -1.74 16.65
N THR A 163 -20.33 -1.07 15.77
CA THR A 163 -20.19 -1.47 14.36
C THR A 163 -18.73 -1.73 14.02
N ASP A 164 -18.34 -2.99 13.91
CA ASP A 164 -17.11 -3.34 13.22
C ASP A 164 -17.36 -3.18 11.71
N LEU A 165 -16.65 -2.23 11.08
CA LEU A 165 -16.72 -1.93 9.66
C LEU A 165 -16.53 -3.18 8.79
N THR A 166 -15.85 -4.18 9.34
CA THR A 166 -15.49 -5.43 8.67
C THR A 166 -16.30 -6.63 9.13
N SER A 167 -17.36 -6.43 9.94
CA SER A 167 -18.19 -7.52 10.50
C SER A 167 -18.95 -8.35 9.47
N ARG A 168 -19.18 -7.82 8.27
CA ARG A 168 -19.94 -8.48 7.19
C ARG A 168 -18.99 -9.00 6.11
N TYR A 169 -18.44 -10.18 6.34
CA TYR A 169 -17.53 -10.82 5.40
C TYR A 169 -18.03 -12.20 4.98
N PHE A 170 -17.82 -12.53 3.71
CA PHE A 170 -18.29 -13.76 3.09
C PHE A 170 -17.34 -14.20 1.98
N VAL A 171 -17.39 -15.48 1.63
CA VAL A 171 -17.00 -15.94 0.31
C VAL A 171 -18.29 -16.19 -0.46
N ARG A 172 -18.46 -15.48 -1.59
CA ARG A 172 -19.52 -15.72 -2.57
C ARG A 172 -18.97 -16.70 -3.59
N PHE A 173 -19.75 -17.71 -3.98
CA PHE A 173 -19.35 -18.72 -4.95
C PHE A 173 -20.33 -18.88 -6.12
N VAL A 174 -21.45 -18.14 -6.09
CA VAL A 174 -22.38 -17.99 -7.21
C VAL A 174 -22.60 -16.49 -7.46
N PRO A 175 -22.50 -15.98 -8.70
CA PRO A 175 -22.10 -16.68 -9.93
C PRO A 175 -20.59 -16.95 -10.04
N GLU A 176 -19.79 -16.31 -9.18
CA GLU A 176 -18.33 -16.38 -9.21
C GLU A 176 -17.77 -16.54 -7.80
N LEU A 177 -16.59 -17.16 -7.71
CA LEU A 177 -15.85 -17.32 -6.47
C LEU A 177 -15.08 -16.03 -6.13
N VAL A 178 -15.54 -15.31 -5.12
CA VAL A 178 -14.96 -14.03 -4.70
C VAL A 178 -15.07 -13.81 -3.19
N THR A 179 -14.02 -13.24 -2.59
CA THR A 179 -14.05 -12.77 -1.20
C THR A 179 -14.76 -11.43 -1.16
N TYR A 180 -15.71 -11.33 -0.24
CA TYR A 180 -16.57 -10.17 -0.10
C TYR A 180 -16.51 -9.63 1.30
N ILE A 181 -16.16 -8.35 1.46
CA ILE A 181 -16.26 -7.65 2.73
C ILE A 181 -17.16 -6.45 2.50
N GLU A 182 -18.37 -6.51 3.01
CA GLU A 182 -19.46 -5.59 2.66
C GLU A 182 -19.36 -4.30 3.49
N LEU A 183 -19.09 -3.18 2.83
CA LEU A 183 -19.09 -1.85 3.44
C LEU A 183 -20.51 -1.28 3.48
N PRO A 184 -20.85 -0.49 4.51
CA PRO A 184 -22.14 0.20 4.56
C PRO A 184 -22.24 1.24 3.44
N ASP A 185 -23.46 1.53 3.01
CA ASP A 185 -23.71 2.59 2.04
C ASP A 185 -23.27 3.95 2.61
N TYR A 186 -22.81 4.84 1.73
CA TYR A 186 -22.47 6.19 2.14
C TYR A 186 -23.70 6.94 2.62
N GLN A 187 -23.63 7.40 3.87
CA GLN A 187 -24.67 8.23 4.46
C GLN A 187 -24.03 9.48 5.09
N ALA A 188 -24.74 10.60 5.03
CA ALA A 188 -24.30 11.82 5.72
C ALA A 188 -24.35 11.67 7.25
N THR A 189 -25.14 10.71 7.75
CA THR A 189 -25.34 10.43 9.17
C THR A 189 -24.29 9.42 9.67
N ARG A 190 -23.90 9.55 10.94
CA ARG A 190 -23.01 8.60 11.63
C ARG A 190 -23.77 7.54 12.44
N ASN A 191 -25.10 7.53 12.33
CA ASN A 191 -25.95 6.64 13.11
C ASN A 191 -25.93 5.25 12.49
N GLU A 192 -25.36 4.28 13.20
CA GLU A 192 -25.29 2.88 12.80
C GLU A 192 -26.65 2.28 12.48
N SER A 193 -27.70 2.64 13.24
CA SER A 193 -29.04 2.09 13.01
C SER A 193 -29.61 2.48 11.63
N ALA A 194 -28.98 3.44 10.96
CA ALA A 194 -29.35 3.87 9.62
C ALA A 194 -28.55 3.17 8.53
N PHE A 195 -27.47 2.44 8.84
CA PHE A 195 -26.62 1.81 7.83
C PHE A 195 -27.39 0.80 6.99
N THR A 196 -27.35 1.02 5.68
CA THR A 196 -27.86 0.12 4.65
C THR A 196 -26.69 -0.50 3.90
N TYR A 197 -26.95 -1.57 3.16
CA TYR A 197 -25.95 -2.30 2.37
C TYR A 197 -26.47 -2.58 0.95
N ASP A 198 -27.33 -1.70 0.46
CA ASP A 198 -28.09 -1.91 -0.77
C ASP A 198 -27.20 -1.78 -2.01
N ASN A 199 -26.15 -0.94 -1.95
CA ASN A 199 -25.19 -0.81 -3.04
C ASN A 199 -24.15 -1.94 -3.07
N LYS A 200 -24.17 -2.85 -2.07
CA LYS A 200 -23.27 -4.00 -1.97
C LYS A 200 -21.81 -3.62 -2.20
N ILE A 201 -21.27 -2.63 -1.49
CA ILE A 201 -19.91 -2.16 -1.74
C ILE A 201 -18.90 -3.18 -1.21
N ASN A 202 -18.04 -3.74 -2.06
CA ASN A 202 -16.95 -4.63 -1.63
C ASN A 202 -15.73 -3.81 -1.20
N ALA A 203 -15.29 -3.99 0.05
CA ALA A 203 -14.17 -3.25 0.63
C ALA A 203 -12.87 -3.46 -0.14
N LEU A 204 -12.63 -4.67 -0.65
CA LEU A 204 -11.39 -5.01 -1.35
C LEU A 204 -11.26 -4.22 -2.66
N GLU A 205 -12.32 -4.24 -3.46
CA GLU A 205 -12.42 -3.48 -4.71
C GLU A 205 -12.39 -1.98 -4.45
N PHE A 206 -13.15 -1.51 -3.45
CA PHE A 206 -13.18 -0.10 -3.08
C PHE A 206 -11.78 0.42 -2.69
N LEU A 207 -11.04 -0.32 -1.85
CA LEU A 207 -9.72 0.10 -1.39
C LEU A 207 -8.69 0.11 -2.53
N ASP A 208 -8.78 -0.88 -3.43
CA ASP A 208 -7.95 -0.94 -4.64
C ASP A 208 -8.16 0.31 -5.50
N GLU A 209 -9.42 0.60 -5.84
CA GLU A 209 -9.79 1.75 -6.65
C GLU A 209 -9.42 3.07 -5.94
N ALA A 210 -9.67 3.17 -4.64
CA ALA A 210 -9.33 4.34 -3.84
C ALA A 210 -7.82 4.63 -3.82
N ALA A 211 -6.98 3.59 -3.75
CA ALA A 211 -5.52 3.72 -3.82
C ALA A 211 -5.05 4.18 -5.21
N TYR A 212 -5.68 3.72 -6.29
CA TYR A 212 -5.39 4.22 -7.62
C TYR A 212 -5.85 5.68 -7.81
N GLN A 213 -7.07 6.03 -7.38
CA GLN A 213 -7.58 7.39 -7.53
C GLN A 213 -6.76 8.43 -6.76
N ILE A 214 -6.22 8.08 -5.58
CA ILE A 214 -5.32 8.99 -4.86
C ILE A 214 -3.95 9.12 -5.56
N HIS A 215 -3.45 8.04 -6.15
CA HIS A 215 -2.26 8.07 -6.98
C HIS A 215 -2.45 8.96 -8.22
N GLU A 216 -3.56 8.82 -8.93
CA GLU A 216 -3.89 9.66 -10.08
C GLU A 216 -4.00 11.14 -9.70
N LEU A 217 -4.63 11.45 -8.56
CA LEU A 217 -4.67 12.83 -8.05
C LEU A 217 -3.25 13.39 -7.88
N ILE A 218 -2.36 12.64 -7.23
CA ILE A 218 -0.98 13.05 -6.97
C ILE A 218 -0.21 13.25 -8.28
N GLU A 219 -0.31 12.31 -9.21
CA GLU A 219 0.34 12.38 -10.52
C GLU A 219 -0.14 13.59 -11.33
N ASN A 220 -1.46 13.79 -11.40
CA ASN A 220 -2.05 14.86 -12.19
C ASN A 220 -1.75 16.24 -11.60
N LEU A 221 -1.75 16.37 -10.26
CA LEU A 221 -1.30 17.59 -9.61
C LEU A 221 0.17 17.87 -9.92
N ALA A 222 1.06 16.88 -9.79
CA ALA A 222 2.47 17.07 -10.10
C ALA A 222 2.70 17.48 -11.56
N LYS A 223 1.97 16.88 -12.50
CA LYS A 223 2.00 17.24 -13.94
C LYS A 223 1.46 18.65 -14.20
N SER A 224 0.37 19.06 -13.53
CA SER A 224 -0.13 20.46 -13.62
C SER A 224 0.88 21.49 -13.14
N TYR A 225 1.81 21.07 -12.28
CA TYR A 225 2.92 21.88 -11.81
C TYR A 225 4.21 21.72 -12.65
N GLY A 226 4.10 21.11 -13.83
CA GLY A 226 5.18 20.98 -14.80
C GLY A 226 6.18 19.87 -14.51
N ALA A 227 5.88 18.93 -13.60
CA ALA A 227 6.76 17.80 -13.37
C ALA A 227 6.75 16.82 -14.55
N THR A 228 7.92 16.23 -14.81
CA THR A 228 8.06 15.11 -15.74
C THR A 228 8.24 13.80 -14.95
N PRO A 229 7.59 12.70 -15.35
CA PRO A 229 7.75 11.41 -14.69
C PRO A 229 9.23 11.01 -14.62
N THR A 230 9.73 10.81 -13.40
CA THR A 230 11.12 10.44 -13.16
C THR A 230 11.16 9.15 -12.32
N PRO A 231 11.90 8.11 -12.73
CA PRO A 231 12.07 6.90 -11.93
C PRO A 231 12.62 7.21 -10.54
N HIS A 232 12.06 6.54 -9.54
CA HIS A 232 12.61 6.54 -8.19
C HIS A 232 14.01 5.93 -8.24
N ARG A 233 14.99 6.63 -7.69
CA ARG A 233 16.35 6.11 -7.58
C ARG A 233 16.52 5.50 -6.21
N ASP A 234 17.30 4.44 -6.14
CA ASP A 234 17.75 3.88 -4.87
C ASP A 234 18.66 4.91 -4.21
N SER A 235 18.11 5.66 -3.26
CA SER A 235 18.89 6.51 -2.37
C SER A 235 18.84 5.89 -0.99
N VAL A 236 19.90 5.18 -0.63
CA VAL A 236 20.19 4.94 0.78
C VAL A 236 20.60 6.30 1.35
N ARG A 237 19.64 7.01 1.93
CA ARG A 237 19.91 8.21 2.72
C ARG A 237 20.56 7.77 4.03
N LEU A 238 21.89 7.75 4.03
CA LEU A 238 22.71 7.30 5.17
C LEU A 238 22.41 8.07 6.46
N ASP A 239 21.93 9.31 6.33
CA ASP A 239 21.46 10.18 7.41
C ASP A 239 20.15 9.70 8.06
N GLN A 240 19.40 8.79 7.43
CA GLN A 240 18.16 8.20 7.97
C GLN A 240 18.39 6.91 8.75
N LEU A 241 19.61 6.38 8.79
CA LEU A 241 19.95 5.16 9.54
C LEU A 241 20.10 5.40 11.07
N GLY A 242 19.64 6.55 11.57
CA GLY A 242 19.75 6.97 12.97
C GLY A 242 21.12 7.58 13.32
N GLU A 243 21.37 7.83 14.62
CA GLU A 243 22.71 8.25 15.08
C GLU A 243 23.74 7.16 14.76
N LEU A 244 24.54 7.39 13.70
CA LEU A 244 25.70 6.58 13.34
C LEU A 244 26.98 7.01 14.08
N VAL A 245 26.82 7.69 15.21
CA VAL A 245 27.89 8.26 16.05
C VAL A 245 28.56 7.15 16.90
N PRO A 246 29.91 7.16 17.03
CA PRO A 246 30.78 6.15 16.44
C PRO A 246 30.78 4.85 17.24
N ARG A 247 30.46 3.75 16.55
CA ARG A 247 31.08 2.45 16.86
C ARG A 247 31.76 1.99 15.58
N ARG A 248 33.07 2.24 15.51
CA ARG A 248 33.94 1.86 14.38
C ARG A 248 33.84 0.34 14.18
N TYR A 249 33.87 -0.12 12.92
CA TYR A 249 33.72 -1.53 12.55
C TYR A 249 32.35 -2.14 12.87
N ARG A 250 31.31 -1.76 12.12
CA ARG A 250 30.03 -2.49 12.20
C ARG A 250 29.28 -2.52 10.87
N THR A 251 28.55 -3.61 10.67
CA THR A 251 27.42 -3.66 9.74
C THR A 251 26.29 -2.82 10.32
N ILE A 252 25.88 -1.77 9.61
CA ILE A 252 24.81 -0.87 10.03
C ILE A 252 23.45 -1.42 9.63
N ALA A 253 23.36 -2.01 8.45
CA ALA A 253 22.14 -2.64 7.98
C ALA A 253 22.46 -3.81 7.05
N VAL A 254 21.60 -4.83 7.13
CA VAL A 254 21.49 -5.87 6.10
C VAL A 254 20.05 -5.85 5.64
N MET A 255 19.84 -5.44 4.40
CA MET A 255 18.56 -5.59 3.73
C MET A 255 18.63 -6.85 2.89
N TYR A 256 17.58 -7.66 2.87
CA TYR A 256 17.52 -8.77 1.93
C TYR A 256 16.20 -8.76 1.18
N GLU A 257 16.30 -9.16 -0.07
CA GLU A 257 15.21 -9.43 -0.96
C GLU A 257 15.28 -10.89 -1.35
N SER A 258 14.13 -11.55 -1.31
CA SER A 258 13.95 -12.90 -1.81
C SER A 258 12.83 -12.89 -2.84
N ARG A 259 13.09 -13.44 -4.03
CA ARG A 259 12.12 -13.63 -5.10
C ARG A 259 12.17 -15.05 -5.62
N VAL A 260 11.00 -15.64 -5.83
CA VAL A 260 10.89 -16.82 -6.68
C VAL A 260 10.79 -16.33 -8.12
N GLN A 261 11.72 -16.73 -8.98
CA GLN A 261 11.72 -16.47 -10.41
C GLN A 261 11.41 -17.76 -11.16
N HIS A 262 10.50 -17.70 -12.12
CA HIS A 262 10.30 -18.78 -13.07
C HIS A 262 11.35 -18.69 -14.19
N VAL A 263 12.17 -19.73 -14.30
CA VAL A 263 13.18 -19.87 -15.37
C VAL A 263 12.93 -21.21 -16.05
N GLY A 264 12.26 -21.15 -17.21
CA GLY A 264 11.67 -22.34 -17.84
C GLY A 264 10.62 -22.97 -16.93
N ASP A 265 10.68 -24.28 -16.74
CA ASP A 265 9.74 -25.03 -15.89
C ASP A 265 10.12 -25.04 -14.40
N LYS A 266 11.13 -24.26 -13.99
CA LYS A 266 11.67 -24.28 -12.61
C LYS A 266 11.37 -23.00 -11.85
N ASN A 267 11.11 -23.16 -10.55
CA ASN A 267 11.08 -22.08 -9.57
C ASN A 267 12.48 -21.90 -8.97
N VAL A 268 13.11 -20.75 -9.19
CA VAL A 268 14.43 -20.41 -8.65
C VAL A 268 14.29 -19.33 -7.58
N LEU A 269 14.73 -19.61 -6.36
CA LEU A 269 14.76 -18.63 -5.28
C LEU A 269 16.00 -17.73 -5.44
N ASN A 270 15.81 -16.52 -5.92
CA ASN A 270 16.83 -15.49 -6.03
C ASN A 270 16.84 -14.65 -4.76
N ILE A 271 17.91 -14.75 -3.96
CA ILE A 271 18.10 -13.95 -2.75
C ILE A 271 19.25 -12.97 -2.99
N LYS A 272 18.95 -11.68 -2.89
CA LYS A 272 19.92 -10.60 -2.91
C LYS A 272 19.89 -9.92 -1.56
N ALA A 273 21.05 -9.60 -1.02
CA ALA A 273 21.14 -8.75 0.16
C ALA A 273 21.99 -7.51 -0.13
N LEU A 274 21.70 -6.43 0.56
CA LEU A 274 22.45 -5.20 0.55
C LEU A 274 22.99 -4.99 1.95
N ARG A 275 24.30 -5.07 2.08
CA ARG A 275 25.01 -4.81 3.33
C ARG A 275 25.56 -3.40 3.30
N ILE A 276 25.29 -2.66 4.37
CA ILE A 276 25.83 -1.33 4.59
C ILE A 276 26.79 -1.42 5.76
N ASP A 277 28.07 -1.18 5.54
CA ASP A 277 29.11 -1.19 6.56
C ASP A 277 29.67 0.20 6.82
N GLN A 278 30.16 0.41 8.04
CA GLN A 278 31.01 1.57 8.39
C GLN A 278 32.46 1.12 8.56
N ASN A 279 33.33 1.66 7.70
CA ASN A 279 34.77 1.47 7.76
C ASN A 279 35.38 2.19 8.97
N GLU A 280 36.67 1.92 9.27
CA GLU A 280 37.41 2.58 10.35
C GLU A 280 37.45 4.11 10.24
N ASP A 281 37.53 4.62 9.01
CA ASP A 281 37.55 6.06 8.71
C ASP A 281 36.16 6.71 8.79
N GLY A 282 35.15 5.95 9.20
CA GLY A 282 33.76 6.38 9.29
C GLY A 282 33.04 6.43 7.94
N LYS A 283 33.71 6.13 6.82
CA LYS A 283 33.05 6.05 5.52
C LYS A 283 32.19 4.81 5.43
N MET A 284 31.11 4.95 4.68
CA MET A 284 30.14 3.90 4.47
C MET A 284 30.50 3.12 3.20
N THR A 285 30.41 1.80 3.26
CA THR A 285 30.51 0.94 2.08
C THR A 285 29.20 0.20 1.87
N LEU A 286 28.85 0.09 0.59
CA LEU A 286 27.66 -0.62 0.15
C LEU A 286 28.13 -1.89 -0.57
N GLN A 287 27.75 -3.05 -0.06
CA GLN A 287 28.08 -4.32 -0.68
C GLN A 287 26.80 -5.08 -1.03
N GLN A 288 26.62 -5.35 -2.31
CA GLN A 288 25.62 -6.31 -2.74
C GLN A 288 26.13 -7.73 -2.43
N MET A 289 25.32 -8.49 -1.71
CA MET A 289 25.55 -9.87 -1.36
C MET A 289 24.59 -10.75 -2.17
N THR A 290 25.10 -11.84 -2.70
CA THR A 290 24.32 -12.89 -3.36
C THR A 290 24.56 -14.18 -2.60
N LEU A 291 23.53 -15.01 -2.46
CA LEU A 291 23.74 -16.35 -1.93
C LEU A 291 24.39 -17.23 -2.99
N ASP A 292 25.41 -17.99 -2.59
CA ASP A 292 25.92 -19.09 -3.41
C ASP A 292 25.01 -20.34 -3.32
N ASP A 293 25.26 -21.31 -4.19
CA ASP A 293 24.49 -22.55 -4.29
C ASP A 293 24.44 -23.33 -2.95
N ASP A 294 25.52 -23.31 -2.16
CA ASP A 294 25.60 -24.06 -0.91
C ASP A 294 24.85 -23.36 0.21
N GLN A 295 24.90 -22.03 0.24
CA GLN A 295 24.09 -21.20 1.14
C GLN A 295 22.59 -21.33 0.84
N LEU A 296 22.21 -21.41 -0.43
CA LEU A 296 20.82 -21.69 -0.84
C LEU A 296 20.36 -23.07 -0.39
N LYS A 297 21.17 -24.13 -0.61
CA LYS A 297 20.86 -25.49 -0.13
C LYS A 297 20.70 -25.54 1.39
N LYS A 298 21.59 -24.86 2.13
CA LYS A 298 21.52 -24.76 3.59
C LYS A 298 20.24 -24.05 4.02
N ALA A 299 19.87 -22.94 3.39
CA ALA A 299 18.62 -22.24 3.68
C ALA A 299 17.39 -23.12 3.39
N SER A 300 17.36 -23.82 2.26
CA SER A 300 16.31 -24.79 1.93
C SER A 300 16.15 -25.88 2.98
N SER A 301 17.28 -26.41 3.49
CA SER A 301 17.28 -27.45 4.53
C SER A 301 16.78 -26.96 5.90
N LEU A 302 17.11 -25.71 6.26
CA LEU A 302 16.76 -25.13 7.57
C LEU A 302 15.31 -24.64 7.62
N TYR A 303 14.78 -24.15 6.51
CA TYR A 303 13.46 -23.51 6.45
C TYR A 303 12.40 -24.37 5.75
N GLY A 304 12.72 -25.62 5.36
CA GLY A 304 11.76 -26.52 4.72
C GLY A 304 11.29 -26.03 3.34
N ILE A 305 12.04 -25.11 2.71
CA ILE A 305 11.79 -24.71 1.32
C ILE A 305 12.31 -25.87 0.48
N ALA A 306 11.43 -26.81 0.14
CA ALA A 306 11.75 -27.94 -0.72
C ALA A 306 12.32 -27.41 -2.03
N GLY A 307 13.65 -27.39 -2.13
CA GLY A 307 14.33 -27.19 -3.39
C GLY A 307 13.97 -28.37 -4.26
N ASP A 308 13.24 -28.09 -5.34
CA ASP A 308 12.98 -29.06 -6.39
C ASP A 308 14.33 -29.68 -6.77
N ARG A 309 14.45 -30.99 -6.57
CA ARG A 309 15.73 -31.71 -6.63
C ARG A 309 16.36 -31.45 -8.01
N ARG A 310 17.63 -31.03 -8.03
CA ARG A 310 18.45 -31.13 -9.24
C ARG A 310 18.47 -32.62 -9.63
N PRO A 311 18.06 -33.02 -10.85
CA PRO A 311 18.48 -34.32 -11.36
C PRO A 311 19.97 -34.19 -11.62
N ASP A 312 20.74 -35.05 -10.96
CA ASP A 312 22.16 -35.16 -11.17
C ASP A 312 22.47 -35.43 -12.64
N ALA A 313 23.55 -34.79 -13.09
CA ALA A 313 24.22 -35.15 -14.32
C ALA A 313 25.02 -36.44 -14.07
N GLU A 314 24.52 -37.55 -14.61
CA GLU A 314 25.33 -38.61 -15.23
C GLU A 314 24.99 -38.65 -16.72
#